data_AF-A0A2M9HBI0-F1
#
_entry.id   AF-A0A2M9HBI0-F1
#
_cell.length_a   1.000
_cell.length_b   1.000
_cell.length_c   1.000
_cell.angle_alpha   90.00
_cell.angle_beta   90.00
_cell.angle_gamma   90.00
#
_symmetry.space_group_name_H-M   'P 1'
#
loop_
_entity.id
_entity.type
_entity.pdbx_description
1 polymer ?
#
loop_
_entity_poly.entity_id
_entity_poly.type
_entity_poly.pdbx_seq_one_letter_code
_entity_poly.pdbx_strand_id
1 'polypeptide(L)'
;MMSGNDSTAVEPTDKSAEKLADEIAEELAEERSGGKNPKKRFTLEQQAYLRSLPAVREVSETRIQYSSEFRRHCVERYRAGASPTELFREAGLSPTLIGAKRIERCIARWKKHPITVEMGADPGSKSTAASASVATSASAVKAKDRAMSWYVPTESGMVPELVISQQSHYIVMLEQRIAELECELAAGKTRHARHTHESKAGAQSETGAPSETVS
;
A
#
# COMPACT_ATOMS: atom_id res chain seq x y z
N MET A 1 -85.72 -7.38 -38.07
CA MET A 1 -84.85 -8.07 -39.05
C MET A 1 -84.04 -7.01 -39.75
N MET A 2 -82.70 -7.07 -39.60
CA MET A 2 -81.65 -6.93 -40.65
C MET A 2 -81.71 -5.66 -41.51
N SER A 3 -80.69 -4.88 -41.79
CA SER A 3 -79.24 -4.79 -41.58
C SER A 3 -78.93 -3.30 -41.88
N GLY A 4 -77.78 -2.69 -41.72
CA GLY A 4 -76.41 -3.09 -41.52
C GLY A 4 -75.62 -1.78 -41.48
N ASN A 5 -74.57 -1.77 -40.68
CA ASN A 5 -73.67 -0.65 -40.49
C ASN A 5 -72.49 -0.85 -41.45
N ASP A 6 -72.19 0.12 -42.31
CA ASP A 6 -70.91 0.20 -43.01
C ASP A 6 -70.44 1.66 -43.00
N SER A 7 -69.51 1.96 -42.10
CA SER A 7 -68.80 3.24 -42.02
C SER A 7 -67.36 3.00 -42.42
N THR A 8 -67.05 3.48 -43.62
CA THR A 8 -65.89 4.30 -43.99
C THR A 8 -64.58 4.01 -43.26
N ALA A 9 -63.67 3.37 -44.01
CA ALA A 9 -62.24 3.29 -43.76
C ALA A 9 -61.62 4.69 -43.60
N VAL A 10 -60.86 4.88 -42.52
CA VAL A 10 -59.94 6.00 -42.33
C VAL A 10 -58.53 5.45 -42.30
N GLU A 11 -57.73 5.90 -43.26
CA GLU A 11 -56.29 5.68 -43.42
C GLU A 11 -55.51 5.87 -42.10
N PRO A 12 -54.65 4.92 -41.71
CA PRO A 12 -53.80 5.07 -40.53
C PRO A 12 -52.60 5.98 -40.85
N THR A 13 -52.58 7.16 -40.24
CA THR A 13 -51.43 8.07 -40.30
C THR A 13 -50.30 7.55 -39.42
N ASP A 14 -49.13 7.52 -40.02
CA ASP A 14 -47.86 6.94 -39.59
C ASP A 14 -47.21 7.70 -38.41
N LYS A 15 -47.91 7.79 -37.29
CA LYS A 15 -47.41 8.41 -36.04
C LYS A 15 -46.52 7.46 -35.21
N SER A 16 -46.29 6.26 -35.71
CA SER A 16 -45.47 5.24 -35.03
C SER A 16 -43.98 5.37 -35.37
N ALA A 17 -43.63 5.92 -36.55
CA ALA A 17 -42.24 6.03 -36.99
C ALA A 17 -41.46 7.16 -36.32
N GLU A 18 -42.07 8.34 -36.12
CA GLU A 18 -41.42 9.46 -35.40
C GLU A 18 -41.19 9.16 -33.91
N LYS A 19 -42.13 8.43 -33.29
CA LYS A 19 -42.01 8.06 -31.87
C LYS A 19 -40.84 7.09 -31.63
N LEU A 20 -40.51 6.25 -32.62
CA LEU A 20 -39.39 5.32 -32.54
C LEU A 20 -38.04 6.03 -32.69
N ALA A 21 -37.97 7.14 -33.44
CA ALA A 21 -36.74 7.91 -33.63
C ALA A 21 -36.34 8.70 -32.37
N ASP A 22 -37.31 9.30 -31.68
CA ASP A 22 -37.07 9.97 -30.40
C ASP A 22 -36.69 8.97 -29.28
N GLU A 23 -37.26 7.76 -29.30
CA GLU A 23 -36.93 6.70 -28.33
C GLU A 23 -35.50 6.15 -28.52
N ILE A 24 -35.01 6.05 -29.76
CA ILE A 24 -33.62 5.65 -30.05
C ILE A 24 -32.61 6.76 -29.70
N ALA A 25 -33.00 8.04 -29.80
CA ALA A 25 -32.13 9.16 -29.45
C ALA A 25 -31.89 9.29 -27.94
N GLU A 26 -32.86 8.91 -27.11
CA GLU A 26 -32.72 8.91 -25.64
C GLU A 26 -31.84 7.74 -25.14
N GLU A 27 -31.74 6.64 -25.89
CA GLU A 27 -30.89 5.48 -25.57
C GLU A 27 -29.38 5.73 -25.79
N LEU A 28 -28.99 6.71 -26.62
CA LEU A 28 -27.56 7.05 -26.86
C LEU A 28 -26.98 8.07 -25.86
N ALA A 29 -27.79 8.60 -24.94
CA ALA A 29 -27.36 9.61 -23.96
C ALA A 29 -26.78 9.03 -22.65
N GLU A 30 -26.84 7.71 -22.43
CA GLU A 30 -26.43 7.08 -21.17
C GLU A 30 -24.96 6.61 -21.11
N GLU A 31 -24.17 6.86 -22.15
CA GLU A 31 -22.70 6.65 -22.14
C GLU A 31 -21.90 7.78 -21.47
N ARG A 32 -22.47 8.42 -20.43
CA ARG A 32 -21.69 9.16 -19.42
C ARG A 32 -21.76 8.48 -18.06
N SER A 33 -21.78 7.15 -18.05
CA SER A 33 -21.57 6.39 -16.82
C SER A 33 -20.10 6.45 -16.43
N GLY A 34 -19.75 7.42 -15.59
CA GLY A 34 -18.52 7.42 -14.80
C GLY A 34 -18.48 6.13 -13.98
N GLY A 35 -17.90 5.08 -14.57
CA GLY A 35 -17.80 3.75 -14.01
C GLY A 35 -17.24 3.81 -12.59
N LYS A 36 -18.07 3.46 -11.61
CA LYS A 36 -17.63 3.27 -10.23
C LYS A 36 -16.63 2.10 -10.25
N ASN A 37 -15.34 2.42 -10.22
CA ASN A 37 -14.28 1.41 -10.12
C ASN A 37 -14.62 0.45 -8.97
N PRO A 38 -14.69 -0.87 -9.22
CA PRO A 38 -14.94 -1.83 -8.16
C PRO A 38 -13.86 -1.66 -7.08
N LYS A 39 -14.28 -1.60 -5.82
CA LYS A 39 -13.37 -1.38 -4.69
C LYS A 39 -12.33 -2.50 -4.67
N LYS A 40 -11.07 -2.19 -5.01
CA LYS A 40 -9.95 -3.13 -4.98
C LYS A 40 -9.86 -3.79 -3.60
N ARG A 41 -9.98 -5.13 -3.55
CA ARG A 41 -9.81 -5.98 -2.36
C ARG A 41 -8.38 -6.48 -2.31
N PHE A 42 -7.85 -6.68 -1.10
CA PHE A 42 -6.51 -7.23 -0.87
C PHE A 42 -6.57 -8.75 -0.79
N THR A 43 -5.70 -9.43 -1.55
CA THR A 43 -5.52 -10.88 -1.43
C THR A 43 -4.91 -11.25 -0.08
N LEU A 44 -5.04 -12.50 0.35
CA LEU A 44 -4.48 -12.95 1.64
C LEU A 44 -2.96 -12.74 1.71
N GLU A 45 -2.25 -12.97 0.61
CA GLU A 45 -0.82 -12.71 0.47
C GLU A 45 -0.49 -11.21 0.65
N GLN A 46 -1.25 -10.34 -0.01
CA GLN A 46 -1.09 -8.89 0.15
C GLN A 46 -1.37 -8.44 1.58
N GLN A 47 -2.36 -9.04 2.24
CA GLN A 47 -2.65 -8.74 3.65
C GLN A 47 -1.52 -9.20 4.56
N ALA A 48 -0.94 -10.38 4.33
CA ALA A 48 0.20 -10.89 5.09
C ALA A 48 1.42 -9.96 4.94
N TYR A 49 1.73 -9.54 3.71
CA TYR A 49 2.78 -8.55 3.46
C TYR A 49 2.50 -7.21 4.14
N LEU A 50 1.28 -6.69 4.04
CA LEU A 50 0.94 -5.42 4.68
C LEU A 50 1.00 -5.50 6.21
N ARG A 51 0.71 -6.65 6.82
CA ARG A 51 0.81 -6.87 8.27
C ARG A 51 2.25 -6.97 8.77
N SER A 52 3.22 -7.30 7.92
CA SER A 52 4.63 -7.36 8.34
C SER A 52 5.29 -5.97 8.42
N LEU A 53 4.66 -4.93 7.87
CA LEU A 53 5.20 -3.58 7.86
C LEU A 53 4.92 -2.84 9.18
N PRO A 54 5.91 -2.16 9.79
CA PRO A 54 5.71 -1.40 11.04
C PRO A 54 4.78 -0.18 10.88
N ALA A 55 4.55 0.24 9.63
CA ALA A 55 3.62 1.32 9.30
C ALA A 55 2.14 0.93 9.47
N VAL A 56 1.84 -0.36 9.55
CA VAL A 56 0.48 -0.91 9.51
C VAL A 56 0.15 -1.57 10.85
N ARG A 57 -0.98 -1.17 11.43
CA ARG A 57 -1.50 -1.75 12.68
C ARG A 57 -2.32 -3.00 12.40
N GLU A 58 -3.22 -2.91 11.42
CA GLU A 58 -4.13 -4.00 11.06
C GLU A 58 -4.57 -3.86 9.61
N VAL A 59 -4.83 -4.99 8.95
CA VAL A 59 -5.31 -5.04 7.57
C VAL A 59 -6.55 -5.90 7.51
N SER A 60 -7.61 -5.29 7.00
CA SER A 60 -8.82 -5.98 6.56
C SER A 60 -8.78 -6.12 5.03
N GLU A 61 -9.73 -6.85 4.48
CA GLU A 61 -9.79 -7.09 3.03
C GLU A 61 -9.88 -5.82 2.16
N THR A 62 -10.45 -4.74 2.68
CA THR A 62 -10.62 -3.47 1.93
C THR A 62 -9.92 -2.28 2.59
N ARG A 63 -9.56 -2.40 3.87
CA ARG A 63 -9.13 -1.28 4.70
C ARG A 63 -7.81 -1.60 5.38
N ILE A 64 -6.95 -0.59 5.44
CA ILE A 64 -5.69 -0.63 6.16
C ILE A 64 -5.80 0.35 7.32
N GLN A 65 -5.47 -0.13 8.51
CA GLN A 65 -5.31 0.68 9.70
C GLN A 65 -3.82 0.98 9.85
N TYR A 66 -3.47 2.26 9.84
CA TYR A 66 -2.09 2.70 9.95
C TYR A 66 -1.73 2.94 11.41
N SER A 67 -0.47 2.70 11.76
CA SER A 67 0.04 3.02 13.10
C SER A 67 -0.06 4.54 13.36
N SER A 68 -0.22 4.93 14.62
CA SER A 68 -0.21 6.34 15.03
C SER A 68 1.13 7.00 14.70
N GLU A 69 2.23 6.28 14.94
CA GLU A 69 3.60 6.69 14.63
C GLU A 69 3.77 7.06 13.16
N PHE A 70 3.40 6.15 12.26
CA PHE A 70 3.55 6.36 10.82
C PHE A 70 2.71 7.54 10.32
N ARG A 71 1.49 7.68 10.82
CA ARG A 71 0.61 8.81 10.48
C ARG A 71 1.23 10.15 10.87
N ARG A 72 1.80 10.26 12.07
CA ARG A 72 2.46 11.47 12.55
C ARG A 72 3.69 11.80 11.70
N HIS A 73 4.55 10.81 11.47
CA HIS A 73 5.73 10.95 10.64
C HIS A 73 5.39 11.44 9.21
N CYS A 74 4.35 10.86 8.60
CA CYS A 74 3.89 11.26 7.27
C CYS A 74 3.40 12.71 7.23
N VAL A 75 2.58 13.14 8.20
CA VAL A 75 2.04 14.51 8.21
C VAL A 75 3.17 15.53 8.40
N GLU A 76 4.15 15.22 9.26
CA GLU A 76 5.29 16.10 9.51
C GLU A 76 6.17 16.27 8.27
N ARG A 77 6.60 15.16 7.65
CA ARG A 77 7.44 15.20 6.44
C ARG A 77 6.70 15.81 5.25
N TYR A 78 5.39 15.58 5.14
CA TYR A 78 4.58 16.22 4.12
C TYR A 78 4.50 17.74 4.31
N ARG A 79 4.45 18.25 5.55
CA ARG A 79 4.55 19.69 5.83
C ARG A 79 5.92 20.26 5.47
N ALA A 80 6.98 19.45 5.59
CA ALA A 80 8.31 19.79 5.10
C ALA A 80 8.47 19.75 3.57
N GLY A 81 7.42 19.38 2.83
CA GLY A 81 7.40 19.37 1.36
C GLY A 81 7.66 18.01 0.70
N ALA A 82 7.76 16.93 1.47
CA ALA A 82 7.94 15.59 0.91
C ALA A 82 6.70 15.12 0.13
N SER A 83 6.91 14.31 -0.92
CA SER A 83 5.81 13.82 -1.73
C SER A 83 5.05 12.67 -1.02
N PRO A 84 3.70 12.66 -1.04
CA PRO A 84 2.89 11.58 -0.45
C PRO A 84 3.31 10.18 -0.89
N THR A 85 3.59 10.05 -2.19
CA THR A 85 3.95 8.80 -2.85
C THR A 85 5.28 8.25 -2.33
N GLU A 86 6.25 9.14 -2.11
CA GLU A 86 7.58 8.79 -1.62
C GLU A 86 7.55 8.35 -0.15
N LEU A 87 6.83 9.06 0.71
CA LEU A 87 6.67 8.69 2.12
C LEU A 87 6.09 7.30 2.31
N PHE A 88 5.11 6.94 1.47
CA PHE A 88 4.51 5.61 1.49
C PHE A 88 5.43 4.56 0.86
N ARG A 89 6.19 4.91 -0.18
CA ARG A 89 7.18 4.02 -0.77
C ARG A 89 8.30 3.66 0.21
N GLU A 90 8.82 4.63 0.96
CA GLU A 90 9.83 4.42 2.01
C GLU A 90 9.35 3.43 3.09
N ALA A 91 8.05 3.45 3.40
CA ALA A 91 7.44 2.55 4.36
C ALA A 91 7.00 1.18 3.78
N GLY A 92 7.39 0.86 2.55
CA GLY A 92 7.01 -0.40 1.88
C GLY A 92 5.57 -0.43 1.34
N LEU A 93 4.86 0.69 1.38
CA LEU A 93 3.48 0.87 0.93
C LEU A 93 3.47 1.44 -0.50
N SER A 94 3.72 0.58 -1.49
CA SER A 94 3.80 1.02 -2.89
C SER A 94 2.47 1.63 -3.41
N PRO A 95 2.51 2.71 -4.22
CA PRO A 95 1.35 3.28 -4.90
C PRO A 95 0.60 2.30 -5.79
N THR A 96 1.28 1.29 -6.34
CA THR A 96 0.67 0.23 -7.15
C THR A 96 -0.18 -0.71 -6.29
N LEU A 97 0.28 -0.98 -5.06
CA LEU A 97 -0.42 -1.85 -4.11
C LEU A 97 -1.63 -1.12 -3.51
N ILE A 98 -1.39 0.06 -2.93
CA ILE A 98 -2.37 0.85 -2.16
C ILE A 98 -3.26 1.70 -3.07
N GLY A 99 -2.73 2.21 -4.17
CA GLY A 99 -3.35 3.21 -5.04
C GLY A 99 -2.93 4.65 -4.68
N ALA A 100 -2.39 5.39 -5.65
CA ALA A 100 -1.95 6.78 -5.47
C ALA A 100 -3.05 7.70 -4.91
N LYS A 101 -4.29 7.60 -5.40
CA LYS A 101 -5.41 8.39 -4.86
C LYS A 101 -5.81 8.01 -3.43
N ARG A 102 -5.59 6.76 -3.02
CA ARG A 102 -5.83 6.36 -1.61
C ARG A 102 -4.78 7.00 -0.71
N ILE A 103 -3.53 7.08 -1.15
CA ILE A 103 -2.42 7.74 -0.44
C ILE A 103 -2.73 9.23 -0.25
N GLU A 104 -3.01 9.96 -1.33
CA GLU A 104 -3.34 11.39 -1.27
C GLU A 104 -4.51 11.67 -0.30
N ARG A 105 -5.59 10.88 -0.41
CA ARG A 105 -6.77 11.03 0.45
C ARG A 105 -6.45 10.74 1.92
N CYS A 106 -5.59 9.78 2.22
CA CYS A 106 -5.17 9.48 3.58
C CYS A 106 -4.45 10.68 4.20
N ILE A 107 -3.46 11.25 3.49
CA ILE A 107 -2.72 12.42 3.97
C ILE A 107 -3.65 13.63 4.13
N ALA A 108 -4.50 13.91 3.15
CA ALA A 108 -5.47 15.00 3.24
C ALA A 108 -6.40 14.86 4.46
N ARG A 109 -6.82 13.63 4.79
CA ARG A 109 -7.62 13.36 5.99
C ARG A 109 -6.83 13.56 7.27
N TRP A 110 -5.60 13.06 7.36
CA TRP A 110 -4.76 13.21 8.55
C TRP A 110 -4.32 14.65 8.82
N LYS A 111 -4.18 15.46 7.76
CA LYS A 111 -3.96 16.91 7.91
C LYS A 111 -5.13 17.63 8.56
N LYS A 112 -6.37 17.22 8.23
CA LYS A 112 -7.60 17.83 8.78
C LYS A 112 -7.89 17.39 10.22
N HIS A 113 -7.52 16.15 10.53
CA HIS A 113 -7.69 15.56 11.86
C HIS A 113 -6.32 15.06 12.35
N PRO A 114 -5.45 15.97 12.83
CA PRO A 114 -4.22 15.55 13.47
C PRO A 114 -4.56 14.65 14.65
N ILE A 115 -3.76 13.61 14.86
CA ILE A 115 -3.93 12.70 15.99
C ILE A 115 -3.61 13.50 17.25
N THR A 116 -4.64 13.95 17.97
CA THR A 116 -4.46 14.49 19.31
C THR A 116 -3.96 13.34 20.16
N VAL A 117 -2.76 13.49 20.71
CA VAL A 117 -2.09 12.48 21.54
C VAL A 117 -2.73 12.52 22.92
N GLU A 118 -4.02 12.22 23.00
CA GLU A 118 -4.71 12.03 24.27
C GLU A 118 -5.06 10.54 24.38
N MET A 119 -4.42 9.91 25.35
CA MET A 119 -4.61 8.54 25.87
C MET A 119 -5.74 7.72 25.19
N GLY A 120 -5.35 6.71 24.39
CA GLY A 120 -6.02 5.41 24.45
C GLY A 120 -7.39 5.20 23.80
N ALA A 121 -7.89 6.01 22.87
CA ALA A 121 -9.11 5.68 22.14
C ALA A 121 -9.04 6.06 20.65
N ASP A 122 -9.20 5.06 19.77
CA ASP A 122 -9.41 5.23 18.33
C ASP A 122 -10.90 5.55 18.09
N PRO A 123 -11.30 6.78 17.71
CA PRO A 123 -12.68 7.07 17.32
C PRO A 123 -12.86 6.67 15.85
N GLY A 124 -12.74 5.37 15.60
CA GLY A 124 -13.10 4.73 14.34
C GLY A 124 -14.57 4.31 14.30
N SER A 125 -15.48 5.04 14.96
CA SER A 125 -16.92 4.78 14.91
C SER A 125 -17.70 6.08 14.71
N LYS A 126 -18.77 5.97 13.91
CA LYS A 126 -19.50 7.03 13.21
C LYS A 126 -20.16 8.05 14.16
N SER A 127 -20.18 9.35 13.78
CA SER A 127 -21.21 10.38 14.08
C SER A 127 -20.83 11.66 13.30
N THR A 128 -21.54 12.02 12.22
CA THR A 128 -22.63 13.02 12.16
C THR A 128 -22.30 14.41 12.70
N ALA A 129 -22.54 15.38 11.82
CA ALA A 129 -22.29 16.83 11.88
C ALA A 129 -22.45 17.54 13.23
N ALA A 130 -21.47 18.39 13.53
CA ALA A 130 -21.49 19.67 14.28
C ALA A 130 -20.03 19.98 14.67
N SER A 131 -19.47 21.18 14.73
CA SER A 131 -19.84 22.56 14.39
C SER A 131 -18.53 23.38 14.53
N ALA A 132 -18.62 24.67 14.23
CA ALA A 132 -17.84 25.74 14.85
C ALA A 132 -16.36 25.94 14.46
N SER A 133 -16.16 27.08 13.81
CA SER A 133 -14.92 27.85 13.72
C SER A 133 -14.40 28.25 15.10
N VAL A 134 -13.11 27.98 15.38
CA VAL A 134 -12.33 28.74 16.37
C VAL A 134 -10.95 29.05 15.81
N ALA A 135 -10.57 30.29 16.04
CA ALA A 135 -9.47 31.02 15.43
C ALA A 135 -8.07 30.56 15.84
N THR A 136 -7.17 30.75 14.90
CA THR A 136 -5.72 30.72 15.03
C THR A 136 -5.23 31.75 16.05
N SER A 137 -4.42 31.34 17.02
CA SER A 137 -3.40 32.23 17.60
C SER A 137 -2.03 31.61 17.38
N ALA A 138 -1.20 32.35 16.64
CA ALA A 138 0.19 32.04 16.40
C ALA A 138 0.99 32.34 17.68
N SER A 139 1.79 31.37 18.15
CA SER A 139 2.78 31.62 19.20
C SER A 139 4.14 31.13 18.74
N ALA A 140 5.07 32.08 18.64
CA ALA A 140 6.44 31.91 18.22
C ALA A 140 7.20 31.01 19.21
N VAL A 141 7.43 29.75 18.84
CA VAL A 141 8.45 28.92 19.50
C VAL A 141 9.77 29.05 18.74
N LYS A 142 10.79 29.45 19.48
CA LYS A 142 12.12 29.88 19.01
C LYS A 142 12.80 28.81 18.16
N ALA A 143 13.53 29.27 17.14
CA ALA A 143 14.34 28.51 16.19
C ALA A 143 15.43 27.57 16.79
N LYS A 144 15.57 27.46 18.12
CA LYS A 144 16.55 26.59 18.78
C LYS A 144 16.09 25.13 18.90
N ASP A 145 14.79 24.85 18.86
CA ASP A 145 14.27 23.47 18.96
C ASP A 145 14.44 22.64 17.67
N ARG A 146 14.75 23.30 16.54
CA ARG A 146 14.92 22.63 15.25
C ARG A 146 16.19 21.79 15.15
N ALA A 147 17.20 22.04 16.01
CA ALA A 147 18.46 21.31 16.02
C ALA A 147 18.41 19.99 16.80
N MET A 148 17.33 19.71 17.55
CA MET A 148 17.18 18.54 18.43
C MET A 148 15.94 17.69 18.10
N SER A 149 15.41 17.82 16.89
CA SER A 149 14.22 17.10 16.41
C SER A 149 14.39 15.57 16.38
N TRP A 150 15.63 15.07 16.35
CA TRP A 150 15.94 13.63 16.36
C TRP A 150 16.24 13.07 17.76
N TYR A 151 16.29 13.91 18.79
CA TYR A 151 16.60 13.47 20.15
C TYR A 151 15.36 12.92 20.85
N VAL A 152 15.35 11.62 21.13
CA VAL A 152 14.33 10.96 21.96
C VAL A 152 14.81 10.97 23.42
N PRO A 153 14.10 11.62 24.35
CA PRO A 153 14.47 11.58 25.76
C PRO A 153 14.45 10.14 26.27
N THR A 154 15.58 9.66 26.78
CA THR A 154 15.67 8.31 27.35
C THR A 154 15.10 8.34 28.77
N GLU A 155 14.04 7.56 29.01
CA GLU A 155 13.37 7.44 30.32
C GLU A 155 14.31 6.92 31.44
N SER A 156 15.47 6.38 31.05
CA SER A 156 16.45 5.74 31.94
C SER A 156 17.41 6.71 32.65
N GLY A 157 17.34 8.03 32.42
CA GLY A 157 18.30 9.00 32.98
C GLY A 157 19.75 8.85 32.47
N MET A 158 19.94 8.05 31.42
CA MET A 158 21.22 7.82 30.76
C MET A 158 21.52 8.99 29.80
N VAL A 159 22.76 9.46 29.76
CA VAL A 159 23.12 10.66 28.99
C VAL A 159 22.99 10.38 27.48
N PRO A 160 22.38 11.28 26.68
CA PRO A 160 22.27 11.17 25.22
C PRO A 160 23.51 10.63 24.52
N GLU A 161 24.67 11.18 24.88
CA GLU A 161 25.95 10.89 24.25
C GLU A 161 26.38 9.43 24.47
N LEU A 162 26.06 8.87 25.65
CA LEU A 162 26.35 7.49 25.98
C LEU A 162 25.42 6.52 25.23
N VAL A 163 24.15 6.89 25.07
CA VAL A 163 23.18 6.09 24.29
C VAL A 163 23.58 6.06 22.82
N ILE A 164 23.98 7.21 22.26
CA ILE A 164 24.47 7.31 20.89
C ILE A 164 25.74 6.48 20.73
N SER A 165 26.72 6.63 21.63
CA SER A 165 27.98 5.88 21.59
C SER A 165 27.76 4.36 21.69
N GLN A 166 26.89 3.92 22.62
CA GLN A 166 26.55 2.51 22.76
C GLN A 166 25.84 1.96 21.52
N GLN A 167 24.92 2.73 20.94
CA GLN A 167 24.22 2.35 19.71
C GLN A 167 25.16 2.29 18.51
N SER A 168 26.05 3.26 18.33
CA SER A 168 27.06 3.25 17.27
C SER A 168 27.97 2.03 17.36
N HIS A 169 28.43 1.69 18.57
CA HIS A 169 29.24 0.49 18.78
C HIS A 169 28.48 -0.80 18.44
N TYR A 170 27.20 -0.88 18.84
CA TYR A 170 26.37 -2.04 18.52
C TYR A 170 26.11 -2.16 17.01
N ILE A 171 25.92 -1.04 16.30
CA ILE A 171 25.78 -1.03 14.84
C ILE A 171 27.02 -1.62 14.18
N VAL A 172 28.22 -1.15 14.53
CA VAL A 172 29.48 -1.65 13.95
C VAL A 172 29.64 -3.16 14.21
N MET A 173 29.36 -3.60 15.44
CA MET A 173 29.37 -5.01 15.83
C MET A 173 28.41 -5.86 14.98
N LEU A 174 27.19 -5.36 14.78
CA LEU A 174 26.18 -6.06 13.98
C LEU A 174 26.55 -6.10 12.50
N GLU A 175 27.06 -5.00 11.94
CA GLU A 175 27.53 -4.94 10.55
C GLU A 175 28.65 -5.95 10.30
N GLN A 176 29.61 -6.06 11.23
CA GLN A 176 30.67 -7.06 11.16
C GLN A 176 30.13 -8.49 11.21
N ARG A 177 29.16 -8.76 12.10
CA ARG A 177 28.55 -10.09 12.20
C ARG A 177 27.75 -10.47 10.96
N ILE A 178 27.07 -9.51 10.34
CA ILE A 178 26.35 -9.72 9.07
C ILE A 178 27.35 -10.09 7.97
N ALA A 179 28.46 -9.33 7.85
CA ALA A 179 29.49 -9.61 6.85
C ALA A 179 30.11 -11.01 7.02
N GLU A 180 30.37 -11.45 8.26
CA GLU A 180 30.84 -12.80 8.55
C GLU A 180 29.85 -13.89 8.10
N LEU A 181 28.57 -13.74 8.50
CA LEU A 181 27.52 -14.70 8.15
C LEU A 181 27.30 -14.77 6.63
N GLU A 182 27.38 -13.63 5.94
CA GLU A 182 27.30 -13.58 4.49
C GLU A 182 28.48 -14.30 3.83
N CYS A 183 29.70 -14.14 4.37
CA CYS A 183 30.87 -14.87 3.92
C CYS A 183 30.74 -16.39 4.17
N GLU A 184 30.22 -16.81 5.32
CA GLU A 184 29.96 -18.22 5.64
C GLU A 184 28.92 -18.83 4.70
N LEU A 185 27.85 -18.10 4.40
CA LEU A 185 26.83 -18.52 3.42
C LEU A 185 27.42 -18.60 2.01
N ALA A 186 28.25 -17.64 1.60
CA ALA A 186 28.94 -17.70 0.32
C ALA A 186 29.88 -18.92 0.23
N ALA A 187 30.64 -19.20 1.29
CA ALA A 187 31.49 -20.38 1.39
C ALA A 187 30.69 -21.70 1.45
N GLY A 188 29.50 -21.69 2.07
CA GLY A 188 28.58 -22.82 2.06
C GLY A 188 28.02 -23.11 0.66
N LYS A 189 27.61 -22.07 -0.06
CA LYS A 189 27.12 -22.16 -1.45
C LYS A 189 28.20 -22.70 -2.40
N THR A 190 29.45 -22.25 -2.26
CA THR A 190 30.55 -22.76 -3.09
C THR A 190 30.94 -24.20 -2.75
N ARG A 191 30.91 -24.58 -1.47
CA ARG A 191 31.09 -25.99 -1.04
C ARG A 191 29.99 -26.89 -1.59
N HIS A 192 28.74 -26.46 -1.53
CA HIS A 192 27.61 -27.19 -2.08
C HIS A 192 27.67 -27.27 -3.62
N ALA A 193 28.08 -26.20 -4.30
CA ALA A 193 28.29 -26.19 -5.75
C ALA A 193 29.45 -27.08 -6.21
N ARG A 194 30.53 -27.21 -5.42
CA ARG A 194 31.61 -28.18 -5.69
C ARG A 194 31.14 -29.62 -5.50
N HIS A 195 30.45 -29.90 -4.39
CA HIS A 195 29.93 -31.24 -4.10
C HIS A 195 28.92 -31.70 -5.16
N THR A 196 28.06 -30.81 -5.66
CA THR A 196 27.11 -31.16 -6.74
C THR A 196 27.79 -31.39 -8.10
N HIS A 197 28.89 -30.70 -8.41
CA HIS A 197 29.67 -30.95 -9.63
C HIS A 197 30.47 -32.26 -9.54
N GLU A 198 31.00 -32.59 -8.36
CA GLU A 198 31.80 -33.81 -8.14
C GLU A 198 30.93 -35.08 -8.12
N SER A 199 29.73 -35.03 -7.52
CA SER A 199 28.76 -36.13 -7.63
C SER A 199 28.23 -36.34 -9.06
N LYS A 200 28.26 -35.31 -9.93
CA LYS A 200 27.86 -35.42 -11.34
C LYS A 200 28.98 -35.92 -12.25
N ALA A 201 30.24 -35.61 -11.94
CA ALA A 201 31.41 -36.11 -12.67
C ALA A 201 31.70 -37.59 -12.39
N GLY A 202 31.44 -38.08 -11.17
CA GLY A 202 31.57 -39.50 -10.82
C GLY A 202 30.53 -40.43 -11.45
N ALA A 203 29.46 -39.90 -12.07
CA ALA A 203 28.43 -40.70 -12.73
C ALA A 203 28.68 -40.94 -14.23
N GLN A 204 29.75 -40.38 -14.82
CA GLN A 204 30.06 -40.53 -16.26
C GLN A 204 31.25 -41.45 -16.55
N SER A 205 31.90 -42.05 -15.54
CA SER A 205 33.06 -42.93 -15.73
C SER A 205 32.74 -44.44 -15.68
N GLU A 206 31.47 -44.84 -15.57
CA GLU A 206 31.07 -46.25 -15.48
C GLU A 206 30.07 -46.68 -16.57
N THR A 207 30.33 -46.36 -17.84
CA THR A 207 29.66 -47.04 -18.96
C THR A 207 30.64 -47.23 -20.12
N GLY A 208 31.29 -48.40 -20.17
CA GLY A 208 32.20 -48.76 -21.27
C GLY A 208 32.78 -50.16 -21.11
N ALA A 209 31.96 -51.18 -21.28
CA ALA A 209 32.35 -52.58 -21.53
C ALA A 209 32.01 -52.92 -23.01
N PRO A 210 32.36 -54.10 -23.59
CA PRO A 210 33.51 -55.02 -23.43
C PRO A 210 34.14 -55.43 -24.80
N SER A 211 35.06 -56.39 -24.79
CA SER A 211 35.41 -57.38 -25.84
C SER A 211 36.64 -57.15 -26.74
N GLU A 212 37.14 -58.30 -27.21
CA GLU A 212 38.22 -58.59 -28.18
C GLU A 212 39.59 -58.94 -27.56
N THR A 213 40.26 -60.05 -27.90
CA THR A 213 39.98 -61.18 -28.78
C THR A 213 41.00 -62.29 -28.45
N VAL A 214 40.57 -63.53 -28.68
CA VAL A 214 41.35 -64.78 -28.64
C VAL A 214 42.54 -64.74 -29.62
N SER A 215 43.73 -65.19 -29.19
CA SER A 215 44.62 -66.15 -29.89
C SER A 215 45.76 -66.59 -28.99
#